data_AF-A0A5N6E7F2-F1
#
_entry.id   AF-A0A5N6E7F2-F1
#
_cell.length_a   1.000
_cell.length_b   1.000
_cell.length_c   1.000
_cell.angle_alpha   90.00
_cell.angle_beta   90.00
_cell.angle_gamma   90.00
#
_symmetry.space_group_name_H-M   'P 1'
#
loop_
_entity.id
_entity.type
_entity.pdbx_description
1 polymer ?
#
loop_
_entity_poly.entity_id
_entity_poly.type
_entity_poly.pdbx_seq_one_letter_code
_entity_poly.pdbx_strand_id
1 'polypeptide(L)'
;MSRNDLSERYGLRPIPVPARHRKIGFRGKSLTDEQIKYNDEVERRIEFAEEYNKLLQKLVHTLDDKVFIANTLWLMTSPTIGEELHSPRNNLVYDNADDRLSLSEKKRKIEIRLADAGLTLPTDLEILKRLNTALLGQGFYELHSPELDTPSVFYRAFRPSCYTRYDANLGFRSSRQPLTIPCHHKGTLCDSLLVNEDVLRTHCERSQPSDLIAMSDSPARILRIVARWGSSYERGDMIAVINPSKLLASKVLFNRTTTLAEELRVDLWAKDRATGLQWANKNYWVAYRWIPAECIEFCISPTSLTRACETHKIGRYDYAKRLSLEELLSVKMEQLSV
;
A
#
# COMPACT_ATOMS: atom_id res chain seq x y z
N MET A 1 -3.03 0.27 14.96
CA MET A 1 -2.53 -1.11 14.81
C MET A 1 -1.04 -1.05 14.51
N SER A 2 -0.21 -1.58 15.40
CA SER A 2 1.22 -1.75 15.12
C SER A 2 1.40 -2.95 14.18
N ARG A 3 2.58 -3.13 13.54
CA ARG A 3 2.86 -4.34 12.74
C ARG A 3 2.64 -5.65 13.50
N ASN A 4 2.66 -5.63 14.84
CA ASN A 4 2.45 -6.81 15.69
C ASN A 4 0.98 -7.28 15.72
N ASP A 5 0.03 -6.40 15.40
CA ASP A 5 -1.42 -6.65 15.46
C ASP A 5 -1.89 -7.60 14.34
N LEU A 6 -1.21 -7.56 13.18
CA LEU A 6 -1.56 -8.39 12.02
C LEU A 6 -1.04 -9.83 12.12
N SER A 7 0.11 -10.04 12.79
CA SER A 7 0.65 -11.38 13.01
C SER A 7 -0.19 -12.17 14.02
N GLU A 8 -0.71 -11.50 15.04
CA GLU A 8 -1.57 -12.11 16.07
C GLU A 8 -2.84 -12.73 15.48
N ARG A 9 -3.43 -12.10 14.44
CA ARG A 9 -4.58 -12.65 13.72
C ARG A 9 -4.35 -14.08 13.24
N TYR A 10 -3.17 -14.36 12.69
CA TYR A 10 -2.86 -15.66 12.10
C TYR A 10 -2.26 -16.65 13.11
N GLY A 11 -2.28 -16.29 14.41
CA GLY A 11 -1.60 -17.04 15.47
C GLY A 11 -0.09 -17.08 15.27
N LEU A 12 0.49 -16.01 14.73
CA LEU A 12 1.91 -15.91 14.41
C LEU A 12 2.56 -14.86 15.31
N ARG A 13 3.73 -15.19 15.88
CA ARG A 13 4.49 -14.25 16.72
C ARG A 13 5.94 -14.16 16.24
N PRO A 14 6.47 -12.95 16.01
CA PRO A 14 7.88 -12.80 15.71
C PRO A 14 8.72 -13.21 16.91
N ILE A 15 9.90 -13.76 16.64
CA ILE A 15 10.89 -14.08 17.67
C ILE A 15 11.79 -12.86 17.86
N PRO A 16 12.13 -12.47 19.10
CA PRO A 16 13.07 -11.38 19.35
C PRO A 16 14.41 -11.65 18.65
N VAL A 17 14.87 -10.71 17.83
CA VAL A 17 16.21 -10.77 17.24
C VAL A 17 17.21 -10.32 18.31
N PRO A 18 18.19 -11.16 18.71
CA PRO A 18 19.22 -10.74 19.66
C PRO A 18 19.96 -9.51 19.15
N ALA A 19 20.30 -8.58 20.04
CA ALA A 19 21.01 -7.39 19.62
C ALA A 19 22.45 -7.74 19.19
N ARG A 20 22.86 -7.27 18.01
CA ARG A 20 24.19 -7.55 17.41
C ARG A 20 25.37 -7.13 18.30
N HIS A 21 25.17 -6.18 19.22
CA HIS A 21 26.19 -5.74 20.19
C HIS A 21 26.42 -6.74 21.35
N ARG A 22 25.70 -7.87 21.40
CA ARG A 22 25.93 -8.93 22.38
C ARG A 22 27.11 -9.85 22.04
N LYS A 23 27.80 -9.63 20.92
CA LYS A 23 29.07 -10.31 20.60
C LYS A 23 30.14 -9.88 21.60
N ILE A 24 30.90 -10.85 22.11
CA ILE A 24 32.00 -10.63 23.07
C ILE A 24 33.27 -10.31 22.28
N GLY A 25 33.96 -9.23 22.67
CA GLY A 25 35.26 -8.87 22.10
C GLY A 25 35.48 -7.36 22.02
N PHE A 26 36.71 -6.92 22.29
CA PHE A 26 37.14 -5.53 22.07
C PHE A 26 37.89 -5.43 20.75
N ARG A 27 37.64 -4.37 20.00
CA ARG A 27 38.31 -4.09 18.73
C ARG A 27 39.83 -4.06 18.97
N GLY A 28 40.59 -4.93 18.29
CA GLY A 28 42.05 -4.98 18.37
C GLY A 28 42.66 -6.01 19.34
N LYS A 29 41.87 -6.89 19.98
CA LYS A 29 42.38 -8.05 20.72
C LYS A 29 41.97 -9.36 20.04
N SER A 30 42.86 -10.35 20.05
CA SER A 30 42.52 -11.72 19.64
C SER A 30 41.47 -12.30 20.58
N LEU A 31 40.47 -12.97 20.00
CA LEU A 31 39.44 -13.66 20.75
C LEU A 31 39.97 -15.02 21.22
N THR A 32 39.51 -15.46 22.39
CA THR A 32 39.68 -16.86 22.83
C THR A 32 38.75 -17.78 22.06
N ASP A 33 39.08 -19.08 21.97
CA ASP A 33 38.23 -20.08 21.29
C ASP A 33 36.81 -20.12 21.84
N GLU A 34 36.64 -19.93 23.16
CA GLU A 34 35.34 -19.85 23.82
C GLU A 34 34.53 -18.63 23.37
N GLN A 35 35.18 -17.47 23.22
CA GLN A 35 34.55 -16.25 22.73
C GLN A 35 34.17 -16.35 21.25
N ILE A 36 35.00 -17.00 20.44
CA ILE A 36 34.69 -17.30 19.04
C ILE A 36 33.43 -18.18 18.98
N LYS A 37 33.42 -19.30 19.71
CA LYS A 37 32.30 -20.23 19.75
C LYS A 37 30.99 -19.56 20.21
N TYR A 38 31.07 -18.71 21.23
CA TYR A 38 29.93 -17.91 21.68
C TYR A 38 29.43 -16.94 20.61
N ASN A 39 30.34 -16.20 19.96
CA ASN A 39 29.99 -15.25 18.90
C ASN A 39 29.33 -15.96 17.70
N ASP A 40 29.84 -17.14 17.33
CA ASP A 40 29.27 -17.97 16.26
C ASP A 40 27.88 -18.50 16.62
N GLU A 41 27.64 -18.81 17.90
CA GLU A 41 26.31 -19.21 18.37
C GLU A 41 25.33 -18.03 18.36
N VAL A 42 25.76 -16.85 18.81
CA VAL A 42 24.95 -15.63 18.77
C VAL A 42 24.61 -15.27 17.33
N GLU A 43 25.56 -15.34 16.40
CA GLU A 43 25.31 -15.04 14.99
C GLU A 43 24.30 -16.00 14.38
N ARG A 44 24.48 -17.31 14.60
CA ARG A 44 23.51 -18.32 14.14
C ARG A 44 22.10 -18.08 14.68
N ARG A 45 21.97 -17.65 15.94
CA ARG A 45 20.67 -17.29 16.53
C ARG A 45 20.06 -16.03 15.90
N ILE A 46 20.89 -15.02 15.59
CA ILE A 46 20.46 -13.79 14.90
C ILE A 46 19.97 -14.13 13.49
N GLU A 47 20.78 -14.83 12.71
CA GLU A 47 20.45 -15.26 11.35
C GLU A 47 19.15 -16.07 11.32
N PHE A 48 19.02 -17.04 12.24
CA PHE A 48 17.80 -17.82 12.35
C PHE A 48 16.58 -16.95 12.67
N ALA A 49 16.68 -16.02 13.64
CA ALA A 49 15.56 -15.16 14.02
C ALA A 49 15.16 -14.20 12.88
N GLU A 50 16.15 -13.65 12.16
CA GLU A 50 15.91 -12.81 10.98
C GLU A 50 15.22 -13.60 9.85
N GLU A 51 15.71 -14.81 9.55
CA GLU A 51 15.12 -15.70 8.54
C GLU A 51 13.69 -16.13 8.92
N TYR A 52 13.49 -16.55 10.17
CA TYR A 52 12.18 -16.93 10.69
C TYR A 52 11.19 -15.78 10.59
N ASN A 53 11.56 -14.58 11.06
CA ASN A 53 10.68 -13.41 11.01
C ASN A 53 10.38 -12.98 9.57
N LYS A 54 11.33 -13.14 8.65
CA LYS A 54 11.12 -12.90 7.22
C LYS A 54 10.12 -13.88 6.62
N LEU A 55 10.23 -15.18 6.95
CA LEU A 55 9.26 -16.20 6.53
C LEU A 55 7.87 -15.93 7.12
N LEU A 56 7.80 -15.56 8.39
CA LEU A 56 6.56 -15.19 9.06
C LEU A 56 5.89 -14.01 8.37
N GLN A 57 6.65 -12.94 8.09
CA GLN A 57 6.13 -11.78 7.36
C GLN A 57 5.62 -12.17 5.97
N LYS A 58 6.36 -13.04 5.26
CA LYS A 58 5.93 -13.56 3.95
C LYS A 58 4.60 -14.33 4.07
N LEU A 59 4.44 -15.18 5.08
CA LEU A 59 3.19 -15.91 5.32
C LEU A 59 2.02 -14.96 5.62
N VAL A 60 2.20 -14.00 6.53
CA VAL A 60 1.17 -12.98 6.84
C VAL A 60 0.74 -12.26 5.57
N HIS A 61 1.71 -11.82 4.77
CA HIS A 61 1.44 -11.15 3.50
C HIS A 61 0.64 -12.06 2.54
N THR A 62 1.06 -13.31 2.34
CA THR A 62 0.36 -14.26 1.48
C THR A 62 -1.08 -14.50 1.94
N LEU A 63 -1.31 -14.68 3.25
CA LEU A 63 -2.65 -14.89 3.80
C LEU A 63 -3.53 -13.66 3.65
N ASP A 64 -2.99 -12.46 3.90
CA ASP A 64 -3.70 -11.20 3.65
C ASP A 64 -4.07 -11.05 2.16
N ASP A 65 -3.18 -11.44 1.26
CA ASP A 65 -3.41 -11.38 -0.19
C ASP A 65 -4.54 -12.34 -0.57
N LYS A 66 -4.58 -13.57 -0.02
CA LYS A 66 -5.69 -14.51 -0.26
C LYS A 66 -7.03 -13.97 0.23
N VAL A 67 -7.09 -13.45 1.47
CA VAL A 67 -8.32 -12.86 2.01
C VAL A 67 -8.76 -11.68 1.18
N PHE A 68 -7.83 -10.81 0.77
CA PHE A 68 -8.11 -9.67 -0.09
C PHE A 68 -8.66 -10.09 -1.45
N ILE A 69 -8.02 -11.05 -2.12
CA ILE A 69 -8.43 -11.53 -3.45
C ILE A 69 -9.80 -12.19 -3.36
N ALA A 70 -10.01 -13.09 -2.41
CA ALA A 70 -11.31 -13.74 -2.22
C ALA A 70 -12.44 -12.71 -2.03
N ASN A 71 -12.24 -11.73 -1.15
CA ASN A 71 -13.20 -10.64 -0.93
C ASN A 71 -13.42 -9.77 -2.17
N THR A 72 -12.40 -9.59 -3.01
CA THR A 72 -12.48 -8.76 -4.22
C THR A 72 -13.14 -9.52 -5.37
N LEU A 73 -12.83 -10.80 -5.55
CA LEU A 73 -13.51 -11.69 -6.48
C LEU A 73 -15.00 -11.77 -6.13
N TRP A 74 -15.32 -11.97 -4.84
CA TRP A 74 -16.69 -11.98 -4.36
C TRP A 74 -17.43 -10.67 -4.69
N LEU A 75 -16.81 -9.53 -4.38
CA LEU A 75 -17.35 -8.22 -4.76
C LEU A 75 -17.62 -8.19 -6.28
N MET A 76 -16.66 -8.56 -7.11
CA MET A 76 -16.80 -8.44 -8.55
C MET A 76 -17.86 -9.40 -9.14
N THR A 77 -18.10 -10.55 -8.53
CA THR A 77 -19.07 -11.55 -9.03
C THR A 77 -20.46 -11.42 -8.40
N SER A 78 -20.60 -10.82 -7.22
CA SER A 78 -21.89 -10.75 -6.50
C SER A 78 -23.05 -10.12 -7.29
N PRO A 79 -22.86 -9.06 -8.12
CA PRO A 79 -23.96 -8.51 -8.92
C PRO A 79 -24.49 -9.50 -9.96
N THR A 80 -23.64 -10.40 -10.45
CA THR A 80 -23.98 -11.44 -11.43
C THR A 80 -24.70 -12.62 -10.76
N ILE A 81 -24.37 -12.89 -9.50
CA ILE A 81 -24.90 -14.03 -8.73
C ILE A 81 -26.20 -13.66 -7.99
N GLY A 82 -26.46 -12.36 -7.77
CA GLY A 82 -27.67 -11.88 -7.10
C GLY A 82 -27.65 -12.06 -5.57
N GLU A 83 -26.47 -12.26 -5.00
CA GLU A 83 -26.29 -12.44 -3.55
C GLU A 83 -25.82 -11.14 -2.87
N GLU A 84 -26.41 -10.83 -1.71
CA GLU A 84 -25.97 -9.70 -0.87
C GLU A 84 -24.56 -9.94 -0.31
N LEU A 85 -23.75 -8.89 -0.20
CA LEU A 85 -22.40 -8.95 0.38
C LEU A 85 -22.46 -9.24 1.88
N HIS A 86 -22.52 -10.51 2.24
CA HIS A 86 -22.09 -10.98 3.54
C HIS A 86 -20.65 -11.45 3.42
N SER A 87 -19.69 -10.51 3.53
CA SER A 87 -18.31 -10.90 3.75
C SER A 87 -18.28 -11.70 5.06
N PRO A 88 -17.85 -12.98 5.04
CA PRO A 88 -17.64 -13.70 6.28
C PRO A 88 -16.59 -12.90 7.04
N ARG A 89 -16.99 -12.22 8.12
CA ARG A 89 -16.07 -11.69 9.11
C ARG A 89 -15.42 -12.90 9.77
N ASN A 90 -14.45 -13.48 9.09
CA ASN A 90 -13.60 -14.51 9.64
C ASN A 90 -12.66 -13.79 10.61
N ASN A 91 -13.20 -13.51 11.81
CA ASN A 91 -12.48 -13.33 13.05
C ASN A 91 -11.85 -14.69 13.44
N LEU A 92 -11.12 -15.30 12.49
CA LEU A 92 -10.28 -16.46 12.75
C LEU A 92 -9.09 -15.93 13.54
N VAL A 93 -9.26 -15.86 14.85
CA VAL A 93 -8.16 -15.78 15.78
C VAL A 93 -7.67 -17.21 15.95
N TYR A 94 -6.51 -17.52 15.36
CA TYR A 94 -5.92 -18.83 15.54
C TYR A 94 -5.32 -18.91 16.94
N ASP A 95 -5.78 -19.87 17.75
CA ASP A 95 -5.21 -20.11 19.07
C ASP A 95 -3.73 -20.51 18.96
N ASN A 96 -2.92 -19.91 19.85
CA ASN A 96 -1.49 -20.19 19.97
C ASN A 96 -1.26 -21.57 20.57
N ALA A 97 -1.35 -22.62 19.75
CA ALA A 97 -1.00 -23.98 20.14
C ALA A 97 0.53 -24.24 20.14
N ASP A 98 1.35 -23.25 19.76
CA ASP A 98 2.75 -23.46 19.37
C ASP A 98 3.80 -23.17 20.44
N ASP A 99 3.42 -22.79 21.67
CA ASP A 99 4.41 -22.47 22.72
C ASP A 99 5.30 -23.66 23.11
N ARG A 100 4.86 -24.89 22.82
CA ARG A 100 5.60 -26.14 23.09
C ARG A 100 6.51 -26.62 21.94
N LEU A 101 6.43 -26.01 20.75
CA LEU A 101 7.24 -26.44 19.60
C LEU A 101 8.66 -25.88 19.65
N SER A 102 9.62 -26.68 19.20
CA SER A 102 10.98 -26.20 18.93
C SER A 102 10.97 -25.15 17.81
N LEU A 103 12.02 -24.32 17.76
CA LEU A 103 12.14 -23.28 16.74
C LEU A 103 12.16 -23.83 15.31
N SER A 104 12.83 -24.97 15.10
CA SER A 104 12.88 -25.66 13.81
C SER A 104 11.50 -26.16 13.37
N GLU A 105 10.71 -26.69 14.31
CA GLU A 105 9.32 -27.11 14.04
C GLU A 105 8.43 -25.91 13.71
N LYS A 106 8.58 -24.79 14.44
CA LYS A 106 7.88 -23.54 14.13
C LYS A 106 8.20 -23.04 12.73
N LYS A 107 9.48 -23.06 12.33
CA LYS A 107 9.91 -22.67 10.98
C LYS A 107 9.28 -23.58 9.92
N ARG A 108 9.38 -24.90 10.10
CA ARG A 108 8.78 -25.89 9.19
C ARG A 108 7.27 -25.73 9.06
N LYS A 109 6.56 -25.42 10.14
CA LYS A 109 5.11 -25.14 10.13
C LYS A 109 4.78 -23.89 9.30
N ILE A 110 5.56 -22.83 9.42
CA ILE A 110 5.40 -21.62 8.59
C ILE A 110 5.62 -21.95 7.12
N GLU A 111 6.65 -22.73 6.78
CA GLU A 111 6.95 -23.14 5.41
C GLU A 111 5.82 -23.97 4.80
N ILE A 112 5.27 -24.94 5.54
CA ILE A 112 4.13 -25.75 5.11
C ILE A 112 2.91 -24.87 4.87
N ARG A 113 2.56 -23.98 5.82
CA ARG A 113 1.43 -23.04 5.67
C ARG A 113 1.63 -22.10 4.49
N LEU A 114 2.86 -21.66 4.25
CA LEU A 114 3.19 -20.79 3.13
C LEU A 114 3.05 -21.53 1.79
N ALA A 115 3.50 -22.79 1.73
CA ALA A 115 3.32 -23.63 0.56
C ALA A 115 1.83 -23.85 0.25
N ASP A 116 1.04 -24.22 1.26
CA ASP A 116 -0.41 -24.41 1.15
C ASP A 116 -1.14 -23.12 0.72
N ALA A 117 -0.82 -21.99 1.37
CA ALA A 117 -1.33 -20.69 0.96
C ALA A 117 -0.95 -20.36 -0.49
N GLY A 118 0.24 -20.78 -0.94
CA GLY A 118 0.73 -20.59 -2.30
C GLY A 118 0.09 -21.46 -3.38
N LEU A 119 -0.65 -22.53 -3.05
CA LEU A 119 -1.20 -23.46 -4.05
C LEU A 119 -2.25 -22.81 -4.96
N THR A 120 -3.18 -22.04 -4.39
CA THR A 120 -4.30 -21.44 -5.16
C THR A 120 -4.05 -19.98 -5.53
N LEU A 121 -3.16 -19.29 -4.81
CA LEU A 121 -2.95 -17.85 -4.94
C LEU A 121 -2.65 -17.41 -6.38
N PRO A 122 -1.78 -18.09 -7.16
CA PRO A 122 -1.53 -17.71 -8.55
C PRO A 122 -2.78 -17.79 -9.44
N THR A 123 -3.61 -18.81 -9.24
CA THR A 123 -4.86 -18.98 -9.99
C THR A 123 -5.87 -17.90 -9.61
N ASP A 124 -6.05 -17.63 -8.32
CA ASP A 124 -6.96 -16.59 -7.82
C ASP A 124 -6.55 -15.20 -8.34
N LEU A 125 -5.24 -14.92 -8.37
CA LEU A 125 -4.66 -13.70 -8.95
C LEU A 125 -4.96 -13.55 -10.44
N GLU A 126 -4.75 -14.62 -11.21
CA GLU A 126 -4.99 -14.61 -12.65
C GLU A 126 -6.48 -14.41 -12.98
N ILE A 127 -7.38 -15.03 -12.20
CA ILE A 127 -8.83 -14.80 -12.34
C ILE A 127 -9.16 -13.33 -12.07
N LEU A 128 -8.65 -12.76 -10.98
CA LEU A 128 -8.88 -11.36 -10.63
C LEU A 128 -8.40 -10.41 -11.74
N LYS A 129 -7.19 -10.65 -12.26
CA LYS A 129 -6.60 -9.88 -13.36
C LYS A 129 -7.46 -9.93 -14.63
N ARG A 130 -7.93 -11.12 -15.01
CA ARG A 130 -8.82 -11.29 -16.16
C ARG A 130 -10.13 -10.55 -15.99
N LEU A 131 -10.74 -10.61 -14.80
CA LEU A 131 -11.98 -9.90 -14.52
C LEU A 131 -11.77 -8.37 -14.56
N ASN A 132 -10.67 -7.86 -13.98
CA ASN A 132 -10.32 -6.43 -14.07
C ASN A 132 -10.12 -5.99 -15.52
N THR A 133 -9.39 -6.78 -16.30
CA THR A 133 -9.16 -6.49 -17.72
C THR A 133 -10.47 -6.50 -18.51
N ALA A 134 -11.35 -7.45 -18.22
CA ALA A 134 -12.68 -7.51 -18.82
C ALA A 134 -13.53 -6.30 -18.45
N LEU A 135 -13.51 -5.85 -17.18
CA LEU A 135 -14.18 -4.62 -16.76
C LEU A 135 -13.65 -3.42 -17.55
N LEU A 136 -12.33 -3.23 -17.62
CA LEU A 136 -11.72 -2.13 -18.37
C LEU A 136 -12.08 -2.15 -19.86
N GLY A 137 -12.30 -3.34 -20.45
CA GLY A 137 -12.66 -3.50 -21.85
C GLY A 137 -14.14 -3.25 -22.19
N GLN A 138 -15.02 -3.12 -21.19
CA GLN A 138 -16.48 -3.08 -21.41
C GLN A 138 -17.03 -1.75 -21.98
N GLY A 139 -16.21 -0.74 -22.28
CA GLY A 139 -16.67 0.50 -22.92
C GLY A 139 -17.75 1.22 -22.10
N PHE A 140 -17.34 2.00 -21.12
CA PHE A 140 -18.29 2.68 -20.24
C PHE A 140 -18.78 3.98 -20.87
N TYR A 141 -20.05 4.00 -21.28
CA TYR A 141 -20.69 5.16 -21.90
C TYR A 141 -21.01 6.29 -20.91
N GLU A 142 -20.85 6.07 -19.60
CA GLU A 142 -21.11 7.05 -18.53
C GLU A 142 -20.09 6.96 -17.39
N LEU A 143 -18.81 7.22 -17.67
CA LEU A 143 -17.83 7.47 -16.61
C LEU A 143 -18.03 8.90 -16.09
N HIS A 144 -18.87 9.05 -15.06
CA HIS A 144 -18.99 10.32 -14.36
C HIS A 144 -17.77 10.53 -13.47
N SER A 145 -16.95 11.52 -13.83
CA SER A 145 -15.87 12.00 -12.97
C SER A 145 -16.44 12.44 -11.62
N PRO A 146 -15.76 12.12 -10.50
CA PRO A 146 -16.26 12.46 -9.18
C PRO A 146 -16.27 13.98 -8.93
N GLU A 147 -15.42 14.71 -9.66
CA GLU A 147 -15.33 16.17 -9.62
C GLU A 147 -15.08 16.70 -11.05
N LEU A 148 -15.59 17.90 -11.37
CA LEU A 148 -15.49 18.50 -12.72
C LEU A 148 -14.04 18.68 -13.19
N ASP A 149 -13.12 18.93 -12.27
CA ASP A 149 -11.69 19.14 -12.51
C ASP A 149 -10.84 17.91 -12.13
N THR A 150 -11.42 16.70 -12.22
CA THR A 150 -10.67 15.45 -12.05
C THR A 150 -9.52 15.41 -13.07
N PRO A 151 -8.26 15.22 -12.62
CA PRO A 151 -7.09 15.25 -13.51
C PRO A 151 -7.03 14.03 -14.41
N SER A 152 -6.20 14.08 -15.46
CA SER A 152 -5.90 12.94 -16.32
C SER A 152 -4.88 11.96 -15.74
N VAL A 153 -4.14 12.38 -14.70
CA VAL A 153 -3.10 11.58 -14.05
C VAL A 153 -3.12 11.81 -12.54
N PHE A 154 -3.03 10.72 -11.78
CA PHE A 154 -2.62 10.74 -10.39
C PHE A 154 -1.22 10.18 -10.22
N TYR A 155 -0.57 10.66 -9.17
CA TYR A 155 0.73 10.19 -8.72
C TYR A 155 0.62 9.65 -7.31
N ARG A 156 1.37 8.58 -7.03
CA ARG A 156 1.56 8.07 -5.67
C ARG A 156 3.00 7.69 -5.46
N ALA A 157 3.68 8.39 -4.56
CA ALA A 157 5.00 7.98 -4.09
C ALA A 157 4.86 6.78 -3.14
N PHE A 158 5.74 5.80 -3.28
CA PHE A 158 5.82 4.64 -2.38
C PHE A 158 7.25 4.11 -2.26
N ARG A 159 7.48 3.36 -1.19
CA ARG A 159 8.70 2.59 -0.92
C ARG A 159 8.34 1.27 -0.24
N PRO A 160 9.21 0.25 -0.24
CA PRO A 160 8.90 -1.06 0.34
C PRO A 160 8.47 -1.02 1.82
N SER A 161 8.88 0.02 2.56
CA SER A 161 8.55 0.20 3.98
C SER A 161 7.23 0.93 4.25
N CYS A 162 6.54 1.46 3.24
CA CYS A 162 5.26 2.14 3.40
C CYS A 162 4.17 1.23 3.99
N TYR A 163 3.24 1.81 4.76
CA TYR A 163 2.10 1.08 5.33
C TYR A 163 1.13 0.55 4.27
N THR A 164 0.90 1.32 3.20
CA THR A 164 0.12 0.84 2.04
C THR A 164 0.97 -0.16 1.28
N ARG A 165 0.47 -1.39 1.13
CA ARG A 165 1.18 -2.43 0.39
C ARG A 165 1.03 -2.19 -1.11
N TYR A 166 2.15 -2.32 -1.82
CA TYR A 166 2.20 -2.36 -3.27
C TYR A 166 2.63 -3.76 -3.70
N ASP A 167 1.96 -4.29 -4.71
CA ASP A 167 2.35 -5.51 -5.41
C ASP A 167 2.14 -5.26 -6.92
N ALA A 168 3.03 -5.80 -7.76
CA ALA A 168 2.98 -5.52 -9.20
C ALA A 168 1.74 -6.12 -9.89
N ASN A 169 1.15 -7.18 -9.33
CA ASN A 169 -0.03 -7.85 -9.88
C ASN A 169 -1.32 -7.39 -9.20
N LEU A 170 -1.25 -6.93 -7.94
CA LEU A 170 -2.42 -6.45 -7.20
C LEU A 170 -2.53 -4.92 -7.13
N GLY A 171 -1.50 -4.15 -7.43
CA GLY A 171 -1.50 -2.70 -7.26
C GLY A 171 -1.41 -2.26 -5.79
N PHE A 172 -2.04 -1.13 -5.45
CA PHE A 172 -2.00 -0.58 -4.09
C PHE A 172 -3.19 -0.98 -3.25
N ARG A 173 -2.91 -1.30 -2.00
CA ARG A 173 -3.88 -1.80 -1.03
C ARG A 173 -3.81 -1.00 0.24
N SER A 174 -4.96 -0.54 0.73
CA SER A 174 -5.06 0.31 1.91
C SER A 174 -4.30 -0.32 3.10
N SER A 175 -3.76 0.52 3.97
CA SER A 175 -2.94 0.04 5.09
C SER A 175 -3.71 -0.76 6.15
N ARG A 176 -5.04 -0.71 6.14
CA ARG A 176 -5.92 -1.53 6.98
C ARG A 176 -6.29 -2.86 6.34
N GLN A 177 -5.79 -3.18 5.14
CA GLN A 177 -6.09 -4.47 4.55
C GLN A 177 -5.60 -5.65 5.40
N PRO A 178 -6.32 -6.78 5.36
CA PRO A 178 -7.51 -7.02 4.54
C PRO A 178 -8.83 -6.71 5.28
N LEU A 179 -8.80 -5.88 6.35
CA LEU A 179 -9.97 -5.52 7.15
C LEU A 179 -10.87 -4.48 6.47
N THR A 180 -10.35 -3.75 5.50
CA THR A 180 -11.11 -2.78 4.72
C THR A 180 -12.20 -3.49 3.90
N ILE A 181 -13.46 -3.18 4.21
CA ILE A 181 -14.64 -3.85 3.65
C ILE A 181 -14.78 -3.48 2.17
N PRO A 182 -14.90 -4.46 1.25
CA PRO A 182 -15.27 -4.17 -0.15
C PRO A 182 -16.69 -3.59 -0.21
N CYS A 183 -16.93 -2.59 -1.06
CA CYS A 183 -18.22 -1.93 -1.17
C CYS A 183 -18.66 -1.81 -2.63
N HIS A 184 -19.90 -2.18 -2.92
CA HIS A 184 -20.59 -1.76 -4.14
C HIS A 184 -21.25 -0.43 -3.89
N HIS A 185 -20.87 0.56 -4.67
CA HIS A 185 -21.51 1.86 -4.61
C HIS A 185 -21.74 2.42 -6.01
N LYS A 186 -22.83 3.16 -6.17
CA LYS A 186 -23.14 3.96 -7.35
C LYS A 186 -22.87 5.43 -7.02
N GLY A 187 -21.85 6.00 -7.63
CA GLY A 187 -21.45 7.38 -7.39
C GLY A 187 -20.01 7.48 -6.91
N THR A 188 -19.72 8.52 -6.14
CA THR A 188 -18.39 8.90 -5.70
C THR A 188 -18.06 8.35 -4.31
N LEU A 189 -16.83 8.57 -3.84
CA LEU A 189 -16.46 8.23 -2.46
C LEU A 189 -17.26 9.06 -1.46
N CYS A 190 -17.56 10.32 -1.76
CA CYS A 190 -18.43 11.17 -0.93
C CYS A 190 -19.83 10.55 -0.76
N ASP A 191 -20.42 10.04 -1.83
CA ASP A 191 -21.78 9.46 -1.83
C ASP A 191 -21.86 8.13 -1.05
N SER A 192 -20.70 7.52 -0.76
CA SER A 192 -20.62 6.16 -0.22
C SER A 192 -20.82 6.01 1.27
N LEU A 193 -20.74 7.11 2.03
CA LEU A 193 -20.74 7.10 3.50
C LEU A 193 -19.63 6.23 4.13
N LEU A 194 -18.67 5.73 3.34
CA LEU A 194 -17.52 4.95 3.81
C LEU A 194 -16.49 5.81 4.55
N VAL A 195 -16.54 7.13 4.32
CA VAL A 195 -15.65 8.11 4.94
C VAL A 195 -16.49 9.04 5.80
N ASN A 196 -16.25 9.00 7.11
CA ASN A 196 -16.76 9.99 8.05
C ASN A 196 -15.63 10.92 8.51
N GLU A 197 -15.95 11.90 9.37
CA GLU A 197 -14.97 12.84 9.90
C GLU A 197 -13.77 12.14 10.55
N ASP A 198 -14.00 11.12 11.38
CA ASP A 198 -12.93 10.42 12.10
C ASP A 198 -11.97 9.71 11.14
N VAL A 199 -12.51 9.07 10.09
CA VAL A 199 -11.72 8.40 9.05
C VAL A 199 -10.88 9.41 8.28
N LEU A 200 -11.48 10.53 7.85
CA LEU A 200 -10.79 11.59 7.11
C LEU A 200 -9.70 12.24 7.98
N ARG A 201 -10.01 12.61 9.22
CA ARG A 201 -9.07 13.20 10.17
C ARG A 201 -7.94 12.24 10.51
N THR A 202 -8.23 10.96 10.70
CA THR A 202 -7.19 9.94 10.92
C THR A 202 -6.27 9.82 9.71
N HIS A 203 -6.81 9.84 8.49
CA HIS A 203 -6.01 9.74 7.28
C HIS A 203 -5.16 10.98 7.01
N CYS A 204 -5.72 12.17 7.23
CA CYS A 204 -5.02 13.43 6.97
C CYS A 204 -4.01 13.76 8.08
N GLU A 205 -4.34 13.53 9.36
CA GLU A 205 -3.58 14.09 10.48
C GLU A 205 -2.76 13.08 11.27
N ARG A 206 -3.05 11.78 11.15
CA ARG A 206 -2.43 10.74 12.00
C ARG A 206 -1.54 9.81 11.17
N SER A 207 -0.56 9.21 11.83
CA SER A 207 0.27 8.15 11.24
C SER A 207 -0.33 6.74 11.43
N GLN A 208 -1.65 6.64 11.55
CA GLN A 208 -2.34 5.37 11.78
C GLN A 208 -2.75 4.70 10.46
N PRO A 209 -2.90 3.36 10.43
CA PRO A 209 -3.47 2.68 9.28
C PRO A 209 -4.86 3.23 8.93
N SER A 210 -5.07 3.45 7.64
CA SER A 210 -6.31 3.94 7.04
C SER A 210 -6.81 3.01 5.94
N ASP A 211 -8.12 3.06 5.71
CA ASP A 211 -8.83 2.43 4.59
C ASP A 211 -8.65 3.20 3.27
N LEU A 212 -8.06 4.40 3.34
CA LEU A 212 -7.82 5.28 2.21
C LEU A 212 -6.38 5.17 1.70
N ILE A 213 -6.21 5.40 0.40
CA ILE A 213 -4.94 5.39 -0.32
C ILE A 213 -4.67 6.79 -0.85
N ALA A 214 -3.66 7.45 -0.29
CA ALA A 214 -3.23 8.77 -0.71
C ALA A 214 -2.75 8.84 -2.17
N MET A 215 -3.20 9.85 -2.90
CA MET A 215 -2.78 10.18 -4.26
C MET A 215 -2.61 11.70 -4.38
N SER A 216 -1.85 12.15 -5.37
CA SER A 216 -1.70 13.56 -5.68
C SER A 216 -1.79 13.77 -7.17
N ASP A 217 -2.43 14.85 -7.60
CA ASP A 217 -2.42 15.25 -9.00
C ASP A 217 -1.24 16.17 -9.34
N SER A 218 -0.55 16.70 -8.33
CA SER A 218 0.61 17.58 -8.51
C SER A 218 1.94 16.81 -8.46
N PRO A 219 2.76 16.86 -9.53
CA PRO A 219 4.09 16.25 -9.52
C PRO A 219 5.05 17.00 -8.56
N ALA A 220 4.97 18.33 -8.49
CA ALA A 220 5.75 19.14 -7.54
C ALA A 220 5.46 18.77 -6.08
N ARG A 221 4.19 18.48 -5.75
CA ARG A 221 3.81 17.99 -4.41
C ARG A 221 4.43 16.63 -4.10
N ILE A 222 4.40 15.71 -5.05
CA ILE A 222 5.00 14.38 -4.89
C ILE A 222 6.50 14.47 -4.67
N LEU A 223 7.22 15.26 -5.48
CA LEU A 223 8.66 15.46 -5.30
C LEU A 223 8.97 16.05 -3.92
N ARG A 224 8.13 16.95 -3.40
CA ARG A 224 8.26 17.46 -2.03
C ARG A 224 8.03 16.39 -0.96
N ILE A 225 7.10 15.45 -1.18
CA ILE A 225 6.89 14.31 -0.28
C ILE A 225 8.13 13.41 -0.27
N VAL A 226 8.64 13.04 -1.45
CA VAL A 226 9.82 12.18 -1.57
C VAL A 226 11.05 12.85 -0.96
N ALA A 227 11.26 14.15 -1.17
CA ALA A 227 12.39 14.88 -0.60
C ALA A 227 12.42 14.89 0.95
N ARG A 228 11.29 14.57 1.61
CA ARG A 228 11.23 14.43 3.09
C ARG A 228 11.62 13.03 3.58
N TRP A 229 11.90 12.08 2.69
CA TRP A 229 12.24 10.71 3.07
C TRP A 229 13.70 10.51 3.44
N GLY A 230 14.59 11.45 3.11
CA GLY A 230 16.02 11.39 3.44
C GLY A 230 16.90 11.94 2.31
N SER A 231 18.21 12.02 2.54
CA SER A 231 19.20 12.60 1.61
C SER A 231 19.68 11.64 0.51
N SER A 232 19.38 10.35 0.59
CA SER A 232 19.63 9.37 -0.47
C SER A 232 18.31 8.72 -0.84
N TYR A 233 17.86 8.86 -2.08
CA TYR A 233 16.77 8.04 -2.61
C TYR A 233 17.14 6.58 -2.35
N GLU A 234 16.36 5.90 -1.51
CA GLU A 234 16.65 4.51 -1.21
C GLU A 234 16.42 3.68 -2.48
N ARG A 235 17.19 2.60 -2.64
CA ARG A 235 16.94 1.63 -3.72
C ARG A 235 15.52 1.07 -3.53
N GLY A 236 14.57 1.54 -4.34
CA GLY A 236 13.17 1.15 -4.28
C GLY A 236 12.17 2.29 -4.05
N ASP A 237 12.62 3.53 -3.90
CA ASP A 237 11.72 4.70 -3.93
C ASP A 237 11.16 4.88 -5.34
N MET A 238 9.84 4.77 -5.47
CA MET A 238 9.15 4.80 -6.76
C MET A 238 7.91 5.69 -6.69
N ILE A 239 7.47 6.14 -7.87
CA ILE A 239 6.27 6.93 -8.04
C ILE A 239 5.39 6.21 -9.06
N ALA A 240 4.22 5.75 -8.63
CA ALA A 240 3.24 5.19 -9.53
C ALA A 240 2.49 6.32 -10.26
N VAL A 241 2.36 6.18 -11.57
CA VAL A 241 1.52 7.00 -12.45
C VAL A 241 0.22 6.23 -12.66
N ILE A 242 -0.88 6.79 -12.18
CA ILE A 242 -2.19 6.13 -12.08
C ILE A 242 -3.16 6.86 -13.02
N ASN A 243 -3.90 6.09 -13.80
CA ASN A 243 -4.88 6.59 -14.75
C ASN A 243 -6.27 6.69 -14.11
N PRO A 244 -6.81 7.91 -13.89
CA PRO A 244 -8.11 8.11 -13.25
C PRO A 244 -9.27 7.53 -14.05
N SER A 245 -9.21 7.54 -15.38
CA SER A 245 -10.24 6.91 -16.22
C SER A 245 -10.30 5.40 -16.01
N LYS A 246 -9.13 4.74 -15.84
CA LYS A 246 -9.08 3.32 -15.48
C LYS A 246 -9.56 3.06 -14.04
N LEU A 247 -9.32 3.99 -13.11
CA LEU A 247 -9.89 3.88 -11.76
C LEU A 247 -11.42 3.90 -11.80
N LEU A 248 -12.01 4.83 -12.57
CA LEU A 248 -13.47 4.93 -12.73
C LEU A 248 -14.05 3.68 -13.40
N ALA A 249 -13.41 3.19 -14.47
CA ALA A 249 -13.79 1.97 -15.16
C ALA A 249 -13.73 0.73 -14.25
N SER A 250 -12.76 0.68 -13.33
CA SER A 250 -12.65 -0.35 -12.29
C SER A 250 -13.55 -0.11 -11.08
N LYS A 251 -14.45 0.89 -11.12
CA LYS A 251 -15.35 1.29 -10.03
C LYS A 251 -14.62 1.60 -8.73
N VAL A 252 -13.39 2.09 -8.81
CA VAL A 252 -12.64 2.56 -7.65
C VAL A 252 -13.22 3.90 -7.22
N LEU A 253 -13.64 3.99 -5.96
CA LEU A 253 -14.15 5.23 -5.37
C LEU A 253 -12.99 6.13 -4.97
N PHE A 254 -12.98 7.37 -5.46
CA PHE A 254 -11.99 8.37 -5.08
C PHE A 254 -12.58 9.78 -5.10
N ASN A 255 -12.06 10.64 -4.23
CA ASN A 255 -12.37 12.08 -4.17
C ASN A 255 -11.17 12.86 -3.66
N ARG A 256 -11.21 14.18 -3.83
CA ARG A 256 -10.29 15.11 -3.21
C ARG A 256 -10.60 15.25 -1.72
N THR A 257 -9.55 15.39 -0.93
CA THR A 257 -9.66 15.58 0.53
C THR A 257 -10.41 16.84 0.93
N THR A 258 -10.34 17.91 0.13
CA THR A 258 -11.10 19.14 0.39
C THR A 258 -12.58 18.96 0.13
N THR A 259 -12.96 18.20 -0.90
CA THR A 259 -14.35 17.88 -1.22
C THR A 259 -14.96 17.04 -0.10
N LEU A 260 -14.23 16.01 0.36
CA LEU A 260 -14.65 15.22 1.52
C LEU A 260 -14.77 16.08 2.79
N ALA A 261 -13.85 17.02 3.01
CA ALA A 261 -13.89 17.91 4.17
C ALA A 261 -15.12 18.83 4.14
N GLU A 262 -15.44 19.39 2.98
CA GLU A 262 -16.61 20.24 2.77
C GLU A 262 -17.92 19.48 3.03
N GLU A 263 -18.09 18.31 2.42
CA GLU A 263 -19.28 17.45 2.60
C GLU A 263 -19.47 17.03 4.07
N LEU A 264 -18.36 16.73 4.77
CA LEU A 264 -18.37 16.34 6.18
C LEU A 264 -18.41 17.53 7.14
N ARG A 265 -18.41 18.78 6.63
CA ARG A 265 -18.35 20.03 7.42
C ARG A 265 -17.15 20.08 8.37
N VAL A 266 -16.02 19.59 7.91
CA VAL A 266 -14.74 19.60 8.65
C VAL A 266 -13.88 20.74 8.13
N ASP A 267 -13.52 21.65 9.03
CA ASP A 267 -12.66 22.78 8.67
C ASP A 267 -11.27 22.34 8.18
N LEU A 268 -10.78 23.01 7.14
CA LEU A 268 -9.39 22.95 6.73
C LEU A 268 -8.53 23.79 7.67
N TRP A 269 -7.29 23.37 7.89
CA TRP A 269 -6.37 24.15 8.71
C TRP A 269 -6.06 25.51 8.05
N ALA A 270 -6.04 26.56 8.86
CA ALA A 270 -5.62 27.89 8.45
C ALA A 270 -4.63 28.47 9.47
N LYS A 271 -3.74 29.38 9.05
CA LYS A 271 -2.72 29.94 9.96
C LYS A 271 -3.33 30.69 11.15
N ASP A 272 -4.48 31.30 10.94
CA ASP A 272 -5.29 32.04 11.91
C ASP A 272 -6.23 31.13 12.73
N ARG A 273 -6.36 29.85 12.37
CA ARG A 273 -7.16 28.84 13.08
C ARG A 273 -6.36 27.55 13.21
N ALA A 274 -5.75 27.35 14.38
CA ALA A 274 -4.92 26.16 14.66
C ALA A 274 -5.71 24.82 14.72
N THR A 275 -6.99 24.82 14.35
CA THR A 275 -7.88 23.66 14.26
C THR A 275 -8.21 23.36 12.80
N GLY A 276 -8.33 22.09 12.44
CA GLY A 276 -8.72 21.66 11.10
C GLY A 276 -7.79 20.61 10.50
N LEU A 277 -8.05 20.20 9.26
CA LEU A 277 -7.23 19.25 8.52
C LEU A 277 -6.00 19.96 7.93
N GLN A 278 -4.82 19.76 8.53
CA GLN A 278 -3.54 20.34 8.11
C GLN A 278 -3.10 19.84 6.74
N TRP A 279 -3.36 18.58 6.43
CA TRP A 279 -2.82 17.95 5.24
C TRP A 279 -3.79 17.92 4.06
N ALA A 280 -5.10 18.09 4.30
CA ALA A 280 -6.11 18.22 3.26
C ALA A 280 -5.83 19.47 2.40
N ASN A 281 -5.85 19.31 1.07
CA ASN A 281 -5.61 20.40 0.13
C ASN A 281 -6.09 20.03 -1.29
N LYS A 282 -6.09 21.02 -2.18
CA LYS A 282 -6.63 20.89 -3.55
C LYS A 282 -5.94 19.84 -4.41
N ASN A 283 -4.72 19.45 -4.06
CA ASN A 283 -3.93 18.47 -4.79
C ASN A 283 -3.93 17.09 -4.15
N TYR A 284 -4.59 16.93 -3.01
CA TYR A 284 -4.57 15.70 -2.25
C TYR A 284 -5.86 14.92 -2.46
N TRP A 285 -5.72 13.79 -3.12
CA TRP A 285 -6.77 12.85 -3.47
C TRP A 285 -6.64 11.57 -2.68
N VAL A 286 -7.74 10.87 -2.48
CA VAL A 286 -7.77 9.58 -1.79
C VAL A 286 -8.64 8.60 -2.55
N ALA A 287 -8.13 7.38 -2.73
CA ALA A 287 -8.91 6.25 -3.23
C ALA A 287 -9.27 5.30 -2.07
N TYR A 288 -10.44 4.69 -2.11
CA TYR A 288 -10.86 3.74 -1.09
C TYR A 288 -10.34 2.33 -1.38
N ARG A 289 -9.78 1.68 -0.35
CA ARG A 289 -9.42 0.26 -0.29
C ARG A 289 -8.34 -0.25 -1.25
N TRP A 290 -8.48 0.00 -2.56
CA TRP A 290 -7.71 -0.67 -3.60
C TRP A 290 -7.54 0.20 -4.85
N ILE A 291 -6.31 0.27 -5.35
CA ILE A 291 -5.98 0.74 -6.70
C ILE A 291 -5.46 -0.48 -7.46
N PRO A 292 -6.22 -1.01 -8.45
CA PRO A 292 -5.79 -2.16 -9.24
C PRO A 292 -4.48 -1.92 -9.98
N ALA A 293 -3.72 -3.00 -10.22
CA ALA A 293 -2.48 -2.93 -10.99
C ALA A 293 -2.72 -2.41 -12.41
N GLU A 294 -3.86 -2.77 -13.01
CA GLU A 294 -4.24 -2.37 -14.37
C GLU A 294 -4.49 -0.86 -14.49
N CYS A 295 -4.81 -0.18 -13.39
CA CYS A 295 -4.99 1.27 -13.33
C CYS A 295 -3.66 2.03 -13.21
N ILE A 296 -2.55 1.33 -12.97
CA ILE A 296 -1.20 1.90 -12.88
C ILE A 296 -0.54 1.77 -14.24
N GLU A 297 -0.29 2.90 -14.91
CA GLU A 297 0.33 2.90 -16.25
C GLU A 297 1.79 2.45 -16.17
N PHE A 298 2.52 2.98 -15.18
CA PHE A 298 3.90 2.60 -14.91
C PHE A 298 4.37 3.22 -13.58
N CYS A 299 5.52 2.74 -13.10
CA CYS A 299 6.24 3.37 -12.01
C CYS A 299 7.50 4.06 -12.55
N ILE A 300 7.76 5.28 -12.10
CA ILE A 300 8.97 6.05 -12.41
C ILE A 300 9.79 6.33 -11.15
N SER A 301 11.09 6.60 -11.34
CA SER A 301 11.93 7.08 -10.25
C SER A 301 11.62 8.55 -9.92
N PRO A 302 11.92 9.01 -8.70
CA PRO A 302 11.89 10.44 -8.36
C PRO A 302 12.74 11.30 -9.30
N THR A 303 13.91 10.82 -9.72
CA THR A 303 14.80 11.49 -10.67
C THR A 303 14.13 11.69 -12.03
N SER A 304 13.42 10.68 -12.52
CA SER A 304 12.69 10.76 -13.79
C SER A 304 11.58 11.82 -13.73
N LEU A 305 10.82 11.87 -12.63
CA LEU A 305 9.78 12.89 -12.45
C LEU A 305 10.37 14.31 -12.31
N THR A 306 11.52 14.45 -11.63
CA THR A 306 12.23 15.73 -11.52
C THR A 306 12.62 16.24 -12.91
N ARG A 307 13.20 15.39 -13.76
CA ARG A 307 13.57 15.76 -15.13
C ARG A 307 12.34 16.16 -15.94
N ALA A 308 11.24 15.41 -15.85
CA ALA A 308 9.98 15.77 -16.51
C ALA A 308 9.49 17.15 -16.05
N CYS A 309 9.55 17.44 -14.74
CA CYS A 309 9.20 18.76 -14.23
C CYS A 309 10.11 19.87 -14.78
N GLU A 310 11.42 19.63 -14.86
CA GLU A 310 12.40 20.59 -15.40
C GLU A 310 12.14 20.90 -16.88
N THR A 311 11.95 19.86 -17.71
CA THR A 311 11.64 20.00 -19.14
C THR A 311 10.37 20.84 -19.37
N HIS A 312 9.36 20.66 -18.52
CA HIS A 312 8.07 21.37 -18.62
C HIS A 312 8.01 22.64 -17.74
N LYS A 313 9.14 23.11 -17.21
CA LYS A 313 9.25 24.33 -16.39
C LYS A 313 8.28 24.35 -15.20
N ILE A 314 8.14 23.21 -14.53
CA ILE A 314 7.35 23.06 -13.29
C ILE A 314 8.27 23.28 -12.10
N GLY A 315 8.10 24.41 -11.41
CA GLY A 315 8.86 24.74 -10.22
C GLY A 315 8.48 23.88 -9.01
N ARG A 316 9.37 23.84 -8.01
CA ARG A 316 9.20 23.09 -6.75
C ARG A 316 7.90 23.42 -5.97
N TYR A 317 7.36 24.62 -6.17
CA TYR A 317 6.15 25.11 -5.51
C TYR A 317 4.96 25.28 -6.46
N ASP A 318 5.10 24.86 -7.73
CA ASP A 318 4.06 24.99 -8.76
C ASP A 318 3.02 23.87 -8.61
N TYR A 319 2.30 23.86 -7.49
CA TYR A 319 1.31 22.82 -7.21
C TYR A 319 0.09 22.85 -8.13
N ALA A 320 -0.09 23.87 -8.96
CA ALA A 320 -1.17 23.94 -9.94
C ALA A 320 -0.84 23.27 -11.28
N LYS A 321 0.45 23.14 -11.63
CA LYS A 321 0.85 22.55 -12.91
C LYS A 321 0.70 21.02 -12.87
N ARG A 322 0.37 20.45 -14.02
CA ARG A 322 0.14 19.01 -14.25
C ARG A 322 0.97 18.57 -15.45
N LEU A 323 1.29 17.28 -15.49
CA LEU A 323 1.78 16.63 -16.70
C LEU A 323 0.71 15.67 -17.18
N SER A 324 0.50 15.63 -18.49
CA SER A 324 -0.30 14.62 -19.16
C SER A 324 0.40 13.25 -19.14
N LEU A 325 -0.34 12.20 -19.50
CA LEU A 325 0.23 10.85 -19.57
C LEU A 325 1.26 10.76 -20.71
N GLU A 326 1.00 11.43 -21.82
CA GLU A 326 1.87 11.49 -23.01
C GLU A 326 3.23 12.13 -22.67
N GLU A 327 3.22 13.24 -21.93
CA GLU A 327 4.44 13.92 -21.46
C GLU A 327 5.26 13.06 -20.47
N LEU A 328 4.60 12.18 -19.71
CA LEU A 328 5.31 11.26 -18.81
C LEU A 328 5.87 10.04 -19.55
N LEU A 329 5.17 9.58 -20.60
CA LEU A 329 5.60 8.45 -21.43
C LEU A 329 6.83 8.79 -22.27
N SER A 330 6.93 10.00 -22.81
CA SER A 330 8.12 10.45 -23.55
C SER A 330 9.38 10.38 -22.69
N VAL A 331 9.31 10.86 -21.45
CA VAL A 331 10.42 10.83 -20.48
C VAL A 331 10.81 9.40 -20.10
N LYS A 332 9.84 8.48 -20.03
CA LYS A 332 10.09 7.06 -19.76
C LYS A 332 10.83 6.39 -20.92
N MET A 333 10.46 6.69 -22.17
CA MET A 333 11.07 6.07 -23.34
C MET A 333 12.50 6.53 -23.58
N GLU A 334 12.79 7.82 -23.38
CA GLU A 334 14.16 8.37 -23.45
C GLU A 334 15.14 7.66 -22.50
N GLN A 335 14.66 7.08 -21.39
CA GLN A 335 15.48 6.36 -20.41
C GLN A 335 15.74 4.89 -20.76
N LEU A 336 14.92 4.28 -21.61
CA LEU A 336 15.14 2.91 -22.10
C LEU A 336 16.00 2.86 -23.38
N SER A 337 16.34 4.02 -23.93
CA SER A 337 17.05 4.19 -25.20
C SER A 337 18.54 4.51 -25.02
N VAL A 338 19.02 4.49 -23.76
CA VAL A 338 20.40 4.70 -23.31
C VAL A 338 20.81 3.45 -22.55
#